data_AF-K9Y8I9-F1
#
_entry.id   AF-K9Y8I9-F1
#
_cell.length_a   1.000
_cell.length_b   1.000
_cell.length_c   1.000
_cell.angle_alpha   90.00
_cell.angle_beta   90.00
_cell.angle_gamma   90.00
#
_symmetry.space_group_name_H-M   'P 1'
#
loop_
_entity.id
_entity.type
_entity.pdbx_description
1 polymer ?
#
loop_
_entity_poly.entity_id
_entity_poly.type
_entity_poly.pdbx_seq_one_letter_code
_entity_poly.pdbx_strand_id
1 'polypeptide(L)'
;MGVSLGTVASVFSAHTAYAQAISITDVEINSTAEGINLVLETNNETTPETFETRYGKTIALDLINTQLNLPQGESFQQDNPAPGIASIAVSQRYANNVRVTITGETDVPDIAITTEDNQLVVGLNQSTPTASNPSQPSTPTSPVGGETEGEVIELVVLRWSRRMRETFAQLSLV
;
A
#
# COMPACT_ATOMS: atom_id res chain seq x y z
N MET A 1 64.89 23.50 26.34
CA MET A 1 64.03 22.46 26.93
C MET A 1 62.61 22.72 26.48
N GLY A 2 62.14 22.01 25.46
CA GLY A 2 60.79 22.17 24.89
C GLY A 2 59.99 20.90 25.11
N VAL A 3 58.72 21.04 25.51
CA VAL A 3 57.77 19.92 25.59
C VAL A 3 56.57 20.24 24.70
N SER A 4 56.36 19.39 23.69
CA SER A 4 55.29 19.44 22.71
C SER A 4 54.01 18.85 23.29
N LEU A 5 52.90 19.59 23.20
CA LEU A 5 51.55 19.10 23.48
C LEU A 5 51.02 18.41 22.22
N GLY A 6 50.85 17.09 22.29
CA GLY A 6 50.26 16.29 21.21
C GLY A 6 48.75 16.20 21.36
N THR A 7 48.01 16.79 20.43
CA THR A 7 46.55 16.62 20.32
C THR A 7 46.28 15.33 19.56
N VAL A 8 45.60 14.36 20.17
CA VAL A 8 45.05 13.22 19.45
C VAL A 8 43.68 13.61 18.90
N ALA A 9 43.59 13.82 17.58
CA ALA A 9 42.31 13.98 16.90
C ALA A 9 41.76 12.59 16.58
N SER A 10 40.73 12.16 17.32
CA SER A 10 39.96 10.96 16.96
C SER A 10 39.11 11.27 15.74
N VAL A 11 39.40 10.60 14.62
CA VAL A 11 38.60 10.70 13.40
C VAL A 11 37.48 9.67 13.50
N PHE A 12 36.24 10.12 13.72
CA PHE A 12 35.05 9.29 13.56
C PHE A 12 34.71 9.23 12.07
N SER A 13 35.05 8.13 11.40
CA SER A 13 34.54 7.87 10.06
C SER A 13 33.09 7.40 10.16
N ALA A 14 32.14 8.30 9.92
CA ALA A 14 30.76 7.92 9.70
C ALA A 14 30.67 7.19 8.35
N HIS A 15 30.40 5.88 8.38
CA HIS A 15 30.10 5.13 7.16
C HIS A 15 28.62 5.38 6.80
N THR A 16 28.36 6.28 5.86
CA THR A 16 27.03 6.31 5.23
C THR A 16 26.89 5.01 4.43
N ALA A 17 26.08 4.09 4.94
CA ALA A 17 25.65 2.94 4.15
C ALA A 17 24.73 3.47 3.04
N TYR A 18 25.25 3.58 1.82
CA TYR A 18 24.40 3.77 0.65
C TYR A 18 23.62 2.47 0.45
N ALA A 19 22.32 2.49 0.75
CA ALA A 19 21.42 1.45 0.28
C ALA A 19 21.49 1.47 -1.26
N GLN A 20 21.83 0.33 -1.87
CA GLN A 20 21.81 0.23 -3.32
C GLN A 20 20.36 0.41 -3.77
N ALA A 21 20.13 1.35 -4.69
CA ALA A 21 18.79 1.56 -5.24
C ALA A 21 18.33 0.28 -5.95
N ILE A 22 17.09 -0.13 -5.69
CA ILE A 22 16.46 -1.29 -6.31
C ILE A 22 16.01 -0.85 -7.71
N SER A 23 16.52 -1.52 -8.74
CA SER A 23 16.16 -1.19 -10.12
C SER A 23 14.97 -2.01 -10.56
N ILE A 24 13.92 -1.35 -11.04
CA ILE A 24 12.78 -1.98 -11.72
C ILE A 24 13.15 -2.15 -13.18
N THR A 25 13.31 -3.38 -13.62
CA THR A 25 13.84 -3.74 -14.93
C THR A 25 12.76 -4.12 -15.93
N ASP A 26 11.61 -4.57 -15.45
CA ASP A 26 10.48 -4.91 -16.31
C ASP A 26 9.14 -4.58 -15.66
N VAL A 27 8.13 -4.36 -16.49
CA VAL A 27 6.75 -4.07 -16.08
C VAL A 27 5.81 -4.82 -17.02
N GLU A 28 5.02 -5.72 -16.45
CA GLU A 28 4.06 -6.55 -17.18
C GLU A 28 2.66 -6.46 -16.57
N ILE A 29 1.62 -6.55 -17.40
CA ILE A 29 0.24 -6.70 -16.95
C ILE A 29 -0.25 -8.10 -17.35
N ASN A 30 -0.62 -8.87 -16.33
CA ASN A 30 -1.11 -10.24 -16.48
C ASN A 30 -2.59 -10.33 -16.08
N SER A 31 -3.45 -10.77 -17.00
CA SER A 31 -4.87 -10.98 -16.71
C SER A 31 -5.09 -12.19 -15.80
N THR A 32 -6.02 -12.05 -14.85
CA THR A 32 -6.41 -13.12 -13.92
C THR A 32 -7.92 -13.35 -13.97
N ALA A 33 -8.41 -14.38 -13.27
CA ALA A 33 -9.84 -14.64 -13.15
C ALA A 33 -10.59 -13.53 -12.38
N GLU A 34 -9.91 -12.85 -11.46
CA GLU A 34 -10.49 -11.85 -10.55
C GLU A 34 -10.22 -10.40 -11.00
N GLY A 35 -9.32 -10.20 -11.97
CA GLY A 35 -8.93 -8.90 -12.49
C GLY A 35 -7.61 -8.94 -13.24
N ILE A 36 -6.64 -8.14 -12.81
CA ILE A 36 -5.30 -8.08 -13.40
C ILE A 36 -4.23 -8.01 -12.31
N ASN A 37 -3.03 -8.48 -12.64
CA ASN A 37 -1.83 -8.29 -11.85
C ASN A 37 -0.87 -7.39 -12.62
N LEU A 38 -0.45 -6.29 -12.02
CA LEU A 38 0.70 -5.53 -12.47
C LEU A 38 1.94 -6.12 -11.80
N VAL A 39 2.85 -6.66 -12.59
CA VAL A 39 4.09 -7.29 -12.13
C VAL A 39 5.26 -6.35 -12.42
N LEU A 40 6.02 -6.01 -11.39
CA LEU A 40 7.24 -5.21 -11.51
C LEU A 40 8.44 -6.08 -11.14
N GLU A 41 9.30 -6.37 -12.11
CA GLU A 41 10.53 -7.14 -11.89
C GLU A 41 11.62 -6.23 -11.35
N THR A 42 12.35 -6.70 -10.34
CA THR A 42 13.46 -5.98 -9.73
C THR A 42 14.79 -6.71 -9.94
N ASN A 43 15.88 -5.96 -9.98
CA ASN A 43 17.21 -6.52 -10.23
C ASN A 43 17.78 -7.40 -9.10
N ASN A 44 17.13 -7.46 -7.93
CA ASN A 44 17.56 -8.21 -6.74
C ASN A 44 16.34 -8.64 -5.91
N GLU A 45 16.49 -9.59 -5.00
CA GLU A 45 15.39 -10.09 -4.14
C GLU A 45 14.93 -9.07 -3.07
N THR A 46 15.45 -7.84 -3.11
CA THR A 46 15.10 -6.80 -2.14
C THR A 46 13.75 -6.18 -2.51
N THR A 47 12.78 -6.32 -1.62
CA THR A 47 11.46 -5.71 -1.78
C THR A 47 11.53 -4.19 -1.61
N PRO A 48 11.00 -3.41 -2.56
CA PRO A 48 10.80 -1.98 -2.37
C PRO A 48 9.87 -1.69 -1.18
N GLU A 49 10.19 -0.67 -0.39
CA GLU A 49 9.21 -0.09 0.54
C GLU A 49 8.14 0.64 -0.26
N THR A 50 6.87 0.45 0.09
CA THR A 50 5.74 1.04 -0.63
C THR A 50 4.94 1.99 0.26
N PHE A 51 4.51 3.11 -0.32
CA PHE A 51 3.60 4.05 0.32
C PHE A 51 2.41 4.32 -0.60
N GLU A 52 1.21 4.05 -0.10
CA GLU A 52 -0.03 4.20 -0.86
C GLU A 52 -0.72 5.52 -0.50
N THR A 53 -1.15 6.27 -1.52
CA THR A 53 -2.00 7.45 -1.36
C THR A 53 -3.22 7.31 -2.25
N ARG A 54 -4.42 7.48 -1.68
CA ARG A 54 -5.70 7.48 -2.40
C ARG A 54 -6.26 8.89 -2.53
N TYR A 55 -6.68 9.26 -3.73
CA TYR A 55 -7.34 10.54 -3.99
C TYR A 55 -8.25 10.44 -5.21
N GLY A 56 -9.47 10.98 -5.12
CA GLY A 56 -10.46 10.85 -6.19
C GLY A 56 -10.71 9.38 -6.53
N LYS A 57 -10.45 9.01 -7.79
CA LYS A 57 -10.56 7.63 -8.32
C LYS A 57 -9.18 6.97 -8.51
N THR A 58 -8.14 7.54 -7.91
CA THR A 58 -6.75 7.20 -8.20
C THR A 58 -6.03 6.71 -6.95
N ILE A 59 -5.22 5.66 -7.14
CA ILE A 59 -4.17 5.25 -6.22
C ILE A 59 -2.83 5.71 -6.80
N ALA A 60 -2.01 6.35 -5.97
CA ALA A 60 -0.58 6.49 -6.21
C ALA A 60 0.17 5.59 -5.23
N LEU A 61 0.93 4.64 -5.75
CA LEU A 61 1.85 3.80 -5.00
C LEU A 61 3.27 4.29 -5.25
N ASP A 62 3.89 4.86 -4.23
CA ASP A 62 5.28 5.31 -4.25
C ASP A 62 6.18 4.17 -3.78
N LEU A 63 7.14 3.79 -4.62
CA LEU A 63 8.17 2.82 -4.29
C LEU A 63 9.43 3.57 -3.88
N ILE A 64 9.89 3.37 -2.66
CA ILE A 64 11.04 4.11 -2.11
C ILE A 64 12.34 3.34 -2.36
N ASN A 65 13.43 4.07 -2.53
CA ASN A 65 14.75 3.53 -2.87
C ASN A 65 14.74 2.76 -4.20
N THR A 66 13.89 3.19 -5.14
CA THR A 66 13.75 2.54 -6.46
C THR A 66 14.11 3.45 -7.62
N GLN A 67 14.63 2.83 -8.68
CA GLN A 67 14.87 3.48 -9.97
C GLN A 67 14.23 2.65 -11.10
N LEU A 68 13.62 3.32 -12.06
CA LEU A 68 12.99 2.70 -13.23
C LEU A 68 14.01 2.60 -14.35
N ASN A 69 14.26 1.39 -14.84
CA ASN A 69 15.24 1.11 -15.89
C ASN A 69 14.68 0.06 -16.85
N LEU A 70 13.65 0.44 -17.61
CA LEU A 70 12.97 -0.46 -18.52
C LEU A 70 13.71 -0.51 -19.88
N PRO A 71 13.78 -1.68 -20.54
CA PRO A 71 14.36 -1.79 -21.88
C PRO A 71 13.59 -0.97 -22.93
N GLN A 72 12.30 -0.73 -22.67
CA GLN A 72 11.35 -0.08 -23.56
C GLN A 72 11.24 1.45 -23.38
N GLY A 73 11.88 2.03 -22.35
CA GLY A 73 11.90 3.49 -22.14
C GLY A 73 11.89 3.93 -20.66
N GLU A 74 11.58 5.20 -20.42
CA GLU A 74 11.61 5.81 -19.08
C GLU A 74 10.27 5.73 -18.33
N SER A 75 9.24 5.14 -18.95
CA SER A 75 7.91 4.96 -18.35
C SER A 75 7.14 3.83 -19.03
N PHE A 76 6.19 3.27 -18.30
CA PHE A 76 5.17 2.35 -18.81
C PHE A 76 3.79 2.99 -18.64
N GLN A 77 2.90 2.85 -19.63
CA GLN A 77 1.51 3.26 -19.50
C GLN A 77 0.61 2.32 -20.31
N GLN A 78 -0.53 1.96 -19.72
CA GLN A 78 -1.58 1.23 -20.39
C GLN A 78 -2.95 1.78 -20.02
N ASP A 79 -3.73 2.11 -21.04
CA ASP A 79 -5.11 2.57 -20.89
C ASP A 79 -6.10 1.41 -21.03
N ASN A 80 -7.17 1.44 -20.24
CA ASN A 80 -8.22 0.43 -20.20
C ASN A 80 -7.71 -1.03 -20.08
N PRO A 81 -6.77 -1.34 -19.15
CA PRO A 81 -6.20 -2.68 -19.05
C PRO A 81 -7.21 -3.74 -18.58
N ALA A 82 -8.28 -3.33 -17.88
CA ALA A 82 -9.35 -4.19 -17.39
C ALA A 82 -10.64 -3.39 -17.14
N PRO A 83 -11.80 -4.04 -17.09
CA PRO A 83 -13.04 -3.38 -16.67
C PRO A 83 -12.91 -2.71 -15.31
N GLY A 84 -13.36 -1.45 -15.19
CA GLY A 84 -13.26 -0.68 -13.96
C GLY A 84 -11.93 0.05 -13.75
N ILE A 85 -10.90 -0.23 -14.58
CA ILE A 85 -9.59 0.44 -14.54
C ILE A 85 -9.44 1.31 -15.79
N ALA A 86 -9.39 2.63 -15.61
CA ALA A 86 -9.21 3.59 -16.68
C ALA A 86 -7.77 3.60 -17.22
N SER A 87 -6.77 3.58 -16.31
CA SER A 87 -5.36 3.55 -16.72
C SER A 87 -4.42 3.08 -15.61
N ILE A 88 -3.27 2.56 -16.03
CA ILE A 88 -2.11 2.26 -15.19
C ILE A 88 -0.90 2.95 -15.81
N ALA A 89 -0.12 3.65 -14.98
CA ALA A 89 1.14 4.26 -15.38
C ALA A 89 2.23 3.98 -14.34
N VAL A 90 3.43 3.65 -14.81
CA VAL A 90 4.63 3.48 -14.00
C VAL A 90 5.69 4.44 -14.51
N SER A 91 6.17 5.33 -13.65
CA SER A 91 7.12 6.38 -14.05
C SER A 91 8.08 6.73 -12.92
N GLN A 92 9.29 7.16 -13.26
CA GLN A 92 10.20 7.77 -12.30
C GLN A 92 9.67 9.13 -11.84
N ARG A 93 9.44 9.31 -10.54
CA ARG A 93 8.98 10.59 -9.98
C ARG A 93 10.13 11.46 -9.45
N TYR A 94 11.10 10.82 -8.79
CA TYR A 94 12.35 11.44 -8.32
C TYR A 94 13.49 10.44 -8.43
N ALA A 95 14.75 10.84 -8.22
CA ALA A 95 15.92 9.99 -8.43
C ALA A 95 15.87 8.60 -7.75
N ASN A 96 15.23 8.49 -6.58
CA ASN A 96 15.10 7.25 -5.80
C ASN A 96 13.64 6.88 -5.51
N ASN A 97 12.73 7.30 -6.40
CA ASN A 97 11.31 7.03 -6.24
C ASN A 97 10.61 6.79 -7.58
N VAL A 98 10.13 5.55 -7.76
CA VAL A 98 9.20 5.19 -8.82
C VAL A 98 7.78 5.34 -8.29
N ARG A 99 6.88 5.86 -9.12
CA ARG A 99 5.45 5.93 -8.81
C ARG A 99 4.66 5.08 -9.79
N VAL A 100 3.83 4.20 -9.23
CA VAL A 100 2.75 3.53 -9.93
C VAL A 100 1.47 4.34 -9.69
N THR A 101 0.79 4.74 -10.75
CA THR A 101 -0.50 5.45 -10.69
C THR A 101 -1.56 4.60 -11.35
N ILE A 102 -2.63 4.33 -10.61
CA ILE A 102 -3.74 3.49 -11.06
C ILE A 102 -5.00 4.31 -10.93
N THR A 103 -5.72 4.51 -12.04
CA THR A 103 -6.96 5.28 -12.06
C THR A 103 -8.11 4.36 -12.42
N GLY A 104 -9.15 4.32 -11.58
CA GLY A 104 -10.39 3.62 -11.88
C GLY A 104 -11.37 4.46 -12.70
N GLU A 105 -12.29 3.80 -13.39
CA GLU A 105 -13.32 4.48 -14.21
C GLU A 105 -14.38 5.15 -13.34
N THR A 106 -14.97 4.37 -12.42
CA THR A 106 -16.10 4.81 -11.58
C THR A 106 -15.67 5.05 -10.14
N ASP A 107 -14.88 4.16 -9.56
CA ASP A 107 -14.44 4.21 -8.17
C ASP A 107 -12.92 4.04 -8.09
N VAL A 108 -12.33 4.38 -6.94
CA VAL A 108 -10.91 4.06 -6.69
C VAL A 108 -10.78 2.53 -6.60
N PRO A 109 -9.86 1.90 -7.35
CA PRO A 109 -9.74 0.44 -7.34
C PRO A 109 -9.24 -0.07 -6.00
N ASP A 110 -9.51 -1.33 -5.68
CA ASP A 110 -8.88 -2.03 -4.55
C ASP A 110 -7.59 -2.71 -5.01
N ILE A 111 -6.55 -2.70 -4.17
CA ILE A 111 -5.26 -3.31 -4.51
C ILE A 111 -4.75 -4.21 -3.39
N ALA A 112 -4.10 -5.30 -3.82
CA ALA A 112 -3.32 -6.17 -2.95
C ALA A 112 -1.86 -6.18 -3.44
N ILE A 113 -0.92 -6.04 -2.51
CA ILE A 113 0.52 -6.02 -2.82
C ILE A 113 1.16 -7.28 -2.26
N THR A 114 1.81 -8.03 -3.13
CA THR A 114 2.56 -9.26 -2.79
C THR A 114 3.97 -9.16 -3.35
N THR A 115 4.91 -9.87 -2.76
CA THR A 115 6.29 -9.96 -3.27
C THR A 115 6.73 -11.41 -3.34
N GLU A 116 7.22 -11.83 -4.51
CA GLU A 116 7.66 -13.20 -4.80
C GLU A 116 8.87 -13.14 -5.73
N ASP A 117 9.96 -13.87 -5.46
CA ASP A 117 11.11 -14.08 -6.36
C ASP A 117 11.47 -12.85 -7.23
N ASN A 118 11.91 -11.78 -6.57
CA ASN A 118 12.31 -10.48 -7.17
C ASN A 118 11.18 -9.67 -7.84
N GLN A 119 9.92 -10.07 -7.69
CA GLN A 119 8.78 -9.38 -8.28
C GLN A 119 7.92 -8.73 -7.21
N LEU A 120 7.54 -7.48 -7.46
CA LEU A 120 6.46 -6.81 -6.74
C LEU A 120 5.19 -6.93 -7.57
N VAL A 121 4.20 -7.64 -7.05
CA VAL A 121 2.91 -7.86 -7.72
C VAL A 121 1.85 -6.97 -7.08
N VAL A 122 1.24 -6.11 -7.89
CA VAL A 122 0.08 -5.30 -7.52
C VAL A 122 -1.15 -5.90 -8.17
N GLY A 123 -1.89 -6.68 -7.39
CA GLY A 123 -3.17 -7.27 -7.78
C GLY A 123 -4.28 -6.24 -7.74
N LEU A 124 -5.06 -6.17 -8.81
CA LEU A 124 -6.20 -5.27 -9.00
C LEU A 124 -7.45 -6.10 -9.22
N ASN A 125 -8.30 -6.14 -8.20
CA ASN A 125 -9.57 -6.85 -8.27
C ASN A 125 -10.61 -5.96 -8.92
N GLN A 126 -11.47 -6.55 -9.76
CA GLN A 126 -12.60 -5.81 -10.32
C GLN A 126 -13.53 -5.37 -9.17
N SER A 127 -13.59 -4.06 -8.92
CA SER A 127 -14.65 -3.49 -8.11
C SER A 127 -15.95 -3.62 -8.89
N THR A 128 -16.62 -4.77 -8.78
CA THR A 128 -18.01 -4.86 -9.23
C THR A 128 -18.80 -3.82 -8.45
N PRO A 129 -19.59 -2.94 -9.11
CA PRO A 129 -20.45 -2.03 -8.39
C PRO A 129 -21.35 -2.88 -7.51
N THR A 130 -21.24 -2.74 -6.19
CA THR A 130 -22.15 -3.41 -5.28
C THR A 130 -23.54 -2.86 -5.60
N ALA A 131 -24.36 -3.66 -6.28
CA ALA A 131 -25.76 -3.34 -6.45
C ALA A 131 -26.33 -3.15 -5.04
N SER A 132 -26.75 -1.92 -4.71
CA SER A 132 -27.52 -1.64 -3.51
C SER A 132 -28.80 -2.46 -3.61
N ASN A 133 -28.81 -3.62 -2.97
CA ASN A 133 -30.00 -4.46 -2.88
C ASN A 133 -31.07 -3.64 -2.14
N PRO A 134 -32.21 -3.29 -2.76
CA PRO A 134 -33.27 -2.60 -2.03
C PRO A 134 -33.72 -3.53 -0.89
N SER A 135 -33.68 -3.01 0.33
CA SER A 135 -34.13 -3.72 1.52
C SER A 135 -35.54 -4.24 1.30
N GLN A 136 -35.67 -5.56 1.15
CA GLN A 136 -36.98 -6.22 1.13
C GLN A 136 -37.64 -6.02 2.50
N PRO A 137 -38.89 -5.55 2.59
CA PRO A 137 -39.57 -5.41 3.87
C PRO A 137 -39.79 -6.80 4.46
N SER A 138 -39.20 -7.06 5.62
CA SER A 138 -39.54 -8.25 6.41
C SER A 138 -40.94 -8.06 6.98
N THR A 139 -41.91 -8.84 6.50
CA THR A 139 -43.21 -8.98 7.18
C THR A 139 -42.99 -9.61 8.56
N PRO A 140 -43.51 -9.02 9.65
CA PRO A 140 -43.35 -9.58 10.98
C PRO A 140 -44.32 -10.75 11.17
N THR A 141 -43.79 -11.97 11.29
CA THR A 141 -44.57 -13.08 11.84
C THR A 141 -44.45 -13.04 13.35
N SER A 142 -45.49 -12.54 14.02
CA SER A 142 -45.61 -12.59 15.48
C SER A 142 -45.66 -14.03 15.99
N PRO A 143 -44.93 -14.36 17.06
CA PRO A 143 -45.43 -15.22 18.11
C PRO A 143 -45.91 -14.35 19.29
N VAL A 144 -47.15 -14.57 19.68
CA VAL A 144 -47.76 -14.00 20.87
C VAL A 144 -47.14 -14.59 22.14
N GLY A 145 -46.81 -13.73 23.10
CA GLY A 145 -46.85 -14.04 24.54
C GLY A 145 -45.51 -14.20 25.26
N GLY A 146 -45.14 -13.19 26.04
CA GLY A 146 -44.14 -13.29 27.11
C GLY A 146 -43.36 -11.99 27.35
N GLU A 147 -43.82 -11.17 28.30
CA GLU A 147 -43.17 -9.95 28.81
C GLU A 147 -41.72 -10.27 29.28
N THR A 148 -40.69 -9.42 29.15
CA THR A 148 -40.47 -8.13 29.84
C THR A 148 -39.11 -7.56 29.36
N GLU A 149 -39.03 -6.23 29.17
CA GLU A 149 -37.82 -5.35 29.26
C GLU A 149 -36.56 -5.73 28.44
N GLY A 150 -36.13 -5.01 27.40
CA GLY A 150 -35.87 -3.57 27.42
C GLY A 150 -34.36 -3.31 27.52
N GLU A 151 -33.71 -3.25 26.36
CA GLU A 151 -32.49 -2.46 26.08
C GLU A 151 -31.14 -2.92 26.69
N VAL A 152 -30.26 -3.47 25.84
CA VAL A 152 -29.01 -2.78 25.47
C VAL A 152 -28.54 -3.24 24.09
N ILE A 153 -28.36 -2.23 23.24
CA ILE A 153 -27.81 -2.28 21.90
C ILE A 153 -26.32 -2.56 22.09
N GLU A 154 -25.83 -3.78 21.82
CA GLU A 154 -24.38 -4.00 21.80
C GLU A 154 -23.82 -3.38 20.51
N LEU A 155 -23.36 -2.15 20.68
CA LEU A 155 -22.60 -1.37 19.72
C LEU A 155 -21.25 -2.08 19.48
N VAL A 156 -21.13 -2.87 18.41
CA VAL A 156 -19.81 -3.34 17.91
C VAL A 156 -19.11 -2.17 17.22
N VAL A 157 -18.64 -1.23 18.05
CA VAL A 157 -17.78 -0.08 17.68
C VAL A 157 -16.60 -0.01 18.64
N LEU A 158 -16.10 -1.13 19.16
CA LEU A 158 -15.06 -1.10 20.22
C LEU A 158 -13.83 -2.00 19.99
N ARG A 159 -13.42 -2.27 18.75
CA ARG A 159 -12.06 -2.84 18.56
C ARG A 159 -11.28 -2.41 17.32
N TRP A 160 -11.25 -1.10 17.07
CA TRP A 160 -10.08 -0.44 16.46
C TRP A 160 -8.85 -0.41 17.42
N SER A 161 -8.59 -1.48 18.18
CA SER A 161 -7.55 -1.44 19.21
C SER A 161 -6.92 -2.80 19.50
N ARG A 162 -6.51 -3.51 18.44
CA ARG A 162 -5.54 -4.60 18.54
C ARG A 162 -4.39 -4.25 17.60
N ARG A 163 -3.24 -3.87 18.19
CA ARG A 163 -1.95 -3.59 17.52
C ARG A 163 -1.67 -2.13 17.12
N MET A 164 -1.76 -1.20 18.07
CA MET A 164 -0.85 -0.03 18.14
C MET A 164 -1.11 0.79 19.42
N ARG A 165 -0.59 0.30 20.56
CA ARG A 165 -0.26 1.08 21.78
C ARG A 165 0.37 0.12 22.80
N GLU A 166 1.48 -0.52 22.43
CA GLU A 166 2.41 -1.03 23.43
C GLU A 166 3.59 -0.07 23.47
N THR A 167 3.47 0.87 24.41
CA THR A 167 4.43 1.84 24.97
C THR A 167 3.67 3.15 25.17
N PHE A 168 3.91 3.82 26.29
CA PHE A 168 3.28 5.06 26.75
C PHE A 168 1.98 4.93 27.55
N ALA A 169 2.08 4.28 28.71
CA ALA A 169 1.46 4.77 29.95
C ALA A 169 2.12 4.11 31.18
N GLN A 170 3.40 4.42 31.42
CA GLN A 170 3.94 4.42 32.78
C GLN A 170 4.32 5.88 33.07
N LEU A 171 3.44 6.53 33.83
CA LEU A 171 3.40 7.90 34.40
C LEU A 171 1.98 8.41 34.14
N SER A 172 1.14 8.79 35.10
CA SER A 172 1.27 9.22 36.49
C SER A 172 -0.18 9.11 37.05
N LEU A 173 -0.51 8.87 38.32
CA LEU A 173 -0.02 9.50 39.53
C LEU A 173 -0.74 8.81 40.72
N VAL A 174 0.03 8.41 41.75
CA VAL A 174 -0.36 8.64 43.15
C VAL A 174 0.63 9.66 43.68
#